data_AF-A0A497GN37-F1
#
_entry.id   AF-A0A497GN37-F1
#
_cell.length_a   1.000
_cell.length_b   1.000
_cell.length_c   1.000
_cell.angle_alpha   90.00
_cell.angle_beta   90.00
_cell.angle_gamma   90.00
#
_symmetry.space_group_name_H-M   'P 1'
#
loop_
_entity.id
_entity.type
_entity.pdbx_description
1 polymer ?
#
loop_
_entity_poly.entity_id
_entity_poly.type
_entity_poly.pdbx_seq_one_letter_code
_entity_poly.pdbx_strand_id
1 'polypeptide(L)'
;MTLVASAFMPSYVGEVACLVLRHSKVHDVLAPYERIIKLSATQALELDVADYHLTLLAYYRLAYDSMLHNRLEDCARYVGIMLTLMLKAKGYSEELGSQLLSILERLDWGSVRLYSDEPEKLIDYWLTYKPRSLEDLAYAYASIALSLLEQLPSDAFIRVLHTPKLRELYIASLIMIVITSAYFVVKRVRAEGGGVRYEGYR
;
A
#
# COMPACT_ATOMS: atom_id res chain seq x y z
N MET A 1 -33.45 -2.61 -21.25
CA MET A 1 -32.56 -3.70 -20.83
C MET A 1 -31.70 -3.17 -19.70
N THR A 2 -32.20 -3.29 -18.47
CA THR A 2 -31.54 -2.80 -17.25
C THR A 2 -30.39 -3.74 -16.92
N LEU A 3 -29.16 -3.24 -17.04
CA LEU A 3 -27.96 -3.90 -16.52
C LEU A 3 -28.13 -4.05 -15.01
N VAL A 4 -28.49 -5.26 -14.57
CA VAL A 4 -28.34 -5.65 -13.17
C VAL A 4 -26.83 -5.64 -12.92
N ALA A 5 -26.34 -4.58 -12.32
CA ALA A 5 -25.03 -4.56 -11.71
C ALA A 5 -25.03 -5.71 -10.70
N SER A 6 -24.39 -6.82 -11.06
CA SER A 6 -24.09 -7.91 -10.13
C SER A 6 -23.48 -7.27 -8.89
N ALA A 7 -24.22 -7.31 -7.78
CA ALA A 7 -23.71 -6.87 -6.50
C ALA A 7 -22.59 -7.85 -6.16
N PHE A 8 -21.35 -7.42 -6.38
CA PHE A 8 -20.18 -8.16 -5.96
C PHE A 8 -20.30 -8.40 -4.46
N MET A 9 -20.57 -9.64 -4.07
CA MET A 9 -20.50 -10.06 -2.67
C MET A 9 -19.05 -10.47 -2.41
N PRO A 10 -18.30 -9.69 -1.63
CA PRO A 10 -16.93 -10.04 -1.28
C PRO A 10 -16.91 -11.34 -0.46
N SER A 11 -15.90 -12.16 -0.72
CA SER A 11 -15.59 -13.33 0.11
C SER A 11 -15.08 -12.89 1.49
N TYR A 12 -15.13 -13.79 2.47
CA TYR A 12 -14.57 -13.50 3.79
C TYR A 12 -13.07 -13.22 3.71
N VAL A 13 -12.34 -13.85 2.79
CA VAL A 13 -10.90 -13.59 2.62
C VAL A 13 -10.63 -12.15 2.15
N GLY A 14 -11.52 -11.61 1.30
CA GLY A 14 -11.46 -10.21 0.88
C GLY A 14 -11.66 -9.25 2.04
N GLU A 15 -12.63 -9.53 2.93
CA GLU A 15 -12.84 -8.74 4.14
C GLU A 15 -11.66 -8.84 5.10
N VAL A 16 -11.11 -10.03 5.30
CA VAL A 16 -9.90 -10.24 6.12
C VAL A 16 -8.71 -9.46 5.59
N ALA A 17 -8.46 -9.51 4.27
CA ALA A 17 -7.38 -8.76 3.64
C ALA A 17 -7.55 -7.25 3.83
N CYS A 18 -8.77 -6.73 3.64
CA CYS A 18 -9.07 -5.32 3.85
C CYS A 18 -8.99 -4.90 5.33
N LEU A 19 -9.37 -5.78 6.26
CA LEU A 19 -9.24 -5.52 7.68
C LEU A 19 -7.78 -5.35 8.07
N VAL A 20 -6.90 -6.28 7.67
CA VAL A 20 -5.45 -6.14 7.90
C VAL A 20 -4.91 -4.87 7.24
N LEU A 21 -5.32 -4.58 6.01
CA LEU A 21 -4.88 -3.38 5.30
C LEU A 21 -5.22 -2.09 6.06
N ARG A 22 -6.41 -2.00 6.68
CA ARG A 22 -6.84 -0.83 7.46
C ARG A 22 -5.91 -0.52 8.64
N HIS A 23 -5.16 -1.50 9.11
CA HIS A 23 -4.19 -1.34 10.21
C HIS A 23 -2.75 -1.13 9.72
N SER A 24 -2.54 -0.92 8.42
CA SER A 24 -1.22 -0.68 7.83
C SER A 24 -1.02 0.78 7.40
N LYS A 25 0.23 1.24 7.32
CA LYS A 25 0.61 2.57 6.81
C LYS A 25 0.22 2.80 5.34
N VAL A 26 -0.06 1.73 4.59
CA VAL A 26 -0.44 1.82 3.18
C VAL A 26 -1.96 1.97 3.00
N HIS A 27 -2.73 1.92 4.09
CA HIS A 27 -4.18 2.04 4.06
C HIS A 27 -4.64 3.27 3.28
N ASP A 28 -4.17 4.46 3.66
CA ASP A 28 -4.64 5.71 3.06
C ASP A 28 -4.40 5.79 1.55
N VAL A 29 -3.33 5.15 1.08
CA VAL A 29 -2.97 5.11 -0.35
C VAL A 29 -3.84 4.10 -1.10
N LEU A 30 -4.20 2.98 -0.47
CA LEU A 30 -4.91 1.87 -1.11
C LEU A 30 -6.41 1.83 -0.81
N ALA A 31 -6.91 2.62 0.14
CA ALA A 31 -8.32 2.71 0.51
C ALA A 31 -9.26 2.97 -0.67
N PRO A 32 -8.93 3.83 -1.65
CA PRO A 32 -9.76 4.03 -2.85
C PRO A 32 -9.94 2.76 -3.70
N TYR A 33 -9.05 1.79 -3.54
CA TYR A 33 -9.01 0.55 -4.32
C TYR A 33 -9.53 -0.66 -3.53
N GLU A 34 -10.24 -0.46 -2.40
CA GLU A 34 -10.77 -1.54 -1.54
C GLU A 34 -11.50 -2.62 -2.35
N ARG A 35 -12.34 -2.22 -3.32
CA ARG A 35 -13.08 -3.16 -4.18
C ARG A 35 -12.16 -4.07 -5.01
N ILE A 36 -11.04 -3.54 -5.50
CA ILE A 36 -10.06 -4.29 -6.29
C ILE A 36 -9.33 -5.29 -5.41
N ILE A 37 -9.00 -4.88 -4.18
CA ILE A 37 -8.38 -5.75 -3.17
C ILE A 37 -9.31 -6.92 -2.88
N LYS A 38 -10.59 -6.66 -2.56
CA LYS A 38 -11.59 -7.71 -2.29
C LYS A 38 -11.79 -8.64 -3.48
N LEU A 39 -11.91 -8.10 -4.69
CA LEU A 39 -12.10 -8.89 -5.91
C LEU A 39 -10.90 -9.81 -6.18
N SER A 40 -9.69 -9.24 -6.14
CA SER A 40 -8.45 -9.98 -6.40
C SER A 40 -8.17 -11.01 -5.31
N ALA A 41 -8.48 -10.69 -4.05
CA ALA A 41 -8.43 -11.62 -2.93
C ALA A 41 -9.36 -12.83 -3.13
N THR A 42 -10.61 -12.61 -3.57
CA THR A 42 -11.54 -13.71 -3.91
C THR A 42 -10.99 -14.56 -5.06
N GLN A 43 -10.54 -13.95 -6.14
CA GLN A 43 -10.00 -14.66 -7.31
C GLN A 43 -8.75 -15.47 -6.98
N ALA A 44 -7.93 -14.99 -6.05
CA ALA A 44 -6.72 -15.69 -5.62
C ALA A 44 -7.00 -17.04 -4.93
N LEU A 45 -8.20 -17.27 -4.40
CA LEU A 45 -8.59 -18.57 -3.84
C LEU A 45 -8.58 -19.67 -4.91
N GLU A 46 -8.86 -19.33 -6.16
CA GLU A 46 -8.91 -20.27 -7.30
C GLU A 46 -7.52 -20.55 -7.90
N LEU A 47 -6.47 -19.81 -7.52
CA LEU A 47 -5.13 -19.98 -8.09
C LEU A 47 -4.46 -21.25 -7.58
N ASP A 48 -4.15 -22.19 -8.45
CA ASP A 48 -3.29 -23.33 -8.10
C ASP A 48 -1.83 -22.88 -7.98
N VAL A 49 -1.29 -23.00 -6.76
CA VAL A 49 0.07 -22.56 -6.43
C VAL A 49 0.94 -23.79 -6.21
N ALA A 50 1.94 -23.97 -7.07
CA ALA A 50 2.93 -25.05 -6.95
C ALA A 50 3.97 -24.77 -5.85
N ASP A 51 4.44 -23.52 -5.75
CA ASP A 51 5.43 -23.07 -4.78
C ASP A 51 4.96 -21.76 -4.12
N TYR A 52 4.53 -21.84 -2.87
CA TYR A 52 4.05 -20.67 -2.13
C TYR A 52 5.16 -19.68 -1.81
N HIS A 53 6.40 -20.13 -1.59
CA HIS A 53 7.50 -19.23 -1.26
C HIS A 53 7.79 -18.30 -2.44
N LEU A 54 8.06 -18.88 -3.60
CA LEU A 54 8.35 -18.10 -4.81
C LEU A 54 7.17 -17.22 -5.22
N THR A 55 5.95 -17.74 -5.12
CA THR A 55 4.74 -17.01 -5.55
C THR A 55 4.46 -15.82 -4.64
N LEU A 56 4.53 -15.98 -3.31
CA LEU A 56 4.34 -14.88 -2.37
C LEU A 56 5.39 -13.78 -2.55
N LEU A 57 6.66 -14.18 -2.70
CA LEU A 57 7.75 -13.23 -2.91
C LEU A 57 7.60 -12.47 -4.24
N ALA A 58 7.14 -13.15 -5.29
CA ALA A 58 6.86 -12.51 -6.59
C ALA A 58 5.73 -11.48 -6.47
N TYR A 59 4.61 -11.81 -5.83
CA TYR A 59 3.51 -10.86 -5.64
C TYR A 59 3.89 -9.71 -4.73
N TYR A 60 4.71 -9.94 -3.69
CA TYR A 60 5.27 -8.87 -2.88
C TYR A 60 6.10 -7.90 -3.73
N ARG A 61 7.01 -8.41 -4.57
CA ARG A 61 7.85 -7.57 -5.45
C ARG A 61 7.01 -6.80 -6.47
N LEU A 62 5.98 -7.43 -7.04
CA LEU A 62 5.05 -6.77 -7.95
C LEU A 62 4.24 -5.66 -7.27
N ALA A 63 3.80 -5.89 -6.03
CA ALA A 63 3.12 -4.88 -5.22
C ALA A 63 4.05 -3.69 -4.90
N TYR A 64 5.28 -3.98 -4.49
CA TYR A 64 6.31 -2.99 -4.20
C TYR A 64 6.61 -2.12 -5.42
N ASP A 65 6.93 -2.75 -6.55
CA ASP A 65 7.27 -2.06 -7.80
C ASP A 65 6.09 -1.23 -8.35
N SER A 66 4.87 -1.77 -8.26
CA SER A 66 3.65 -1.05 -8.64
C SER A 66 3.41 0.17 -7.75
N MET A 67 3.62 0.05 -6.43
CA MET A 67 3.48 1.18 -5.52
C MET A 67 4.53 2.24 -5.80
N LEU A 68 5.80 1.84 -5.97
CA LEU A 68 6.92 2.74 -6.24
C LEU A 68 6.67 3.61 -7.49
N HIS A 69 6.09 3.01 -8.54
CA HIS A 69 5.77 3.68 -9.79
C HIS A 69 4.35 4.24 -9.87
N ASN A 70 3.68 4.40 -8.71
CA ASN A 70 2.35 4.98 -8.59
C ASN A 70 1.26 4.27 -9.42
N ARG A 71 1.43 2.98 -9.73
CA ARG A 71 0.41 2.09 -10.31
C ARG A 71 -0.42 1.46 -9.20
N LEU A 72 -1.19 2.30 -8.50
CA LEU A 72 -1.85 1.93 -7.24
C LEU A 72 -2.95 0.87 -7.41
N GLU A 73 -3.62 0.83 -8.57
CA GLU A 73 -4.59 -0.21 -8.90
C GLU A 73 -3.94 -1.59 -9.03
N ASP A 74 -2.80 -1.69 -9.72
CA ASP A 74 -2.04 -2.93 -9.83
C ASP A 74 -1.47 -3.34 -8.47
N CYS A 75 -0.95 -2.37 -7.69
CA CYS A 75 -0.51 -2.60 -6.32
C CYS A 75 -1.64 -3.21 -5.47
N ALA A 76 -2.83 -2.60 -5.48
CA ALA A 76 -4.01 -3.09 -4.76
C ALA A 76 -4.36 -4.54 -5.17
N ARG A 77 -4.32 -4.84 -6.46
CA ARG A 77 -4.55 -6.20 -6.98
C ARG A 77 -3.51 -7.18 -6.41
N TYR A 78 -2.22 -6.85 -6.48
CA TYR A 78 -1.16 -7.74 -6.01
C TYR A 78 -1.16 -7.91 -4.48
N VAL A 79 -1.51 -6.87 -3.73
CA VAL A 79 -1.69 -6.94 -2.27
C VAL A 79 -2.84 -7.88 -1.92
N GLY A 80 -4.00 -7.76 -2.58
CA GLY A 80 -5.14 -8.65 -2.35
C GLY A 80 -4.78 -10.11 -2.61
N ILE A 81 -4.08 -10.38 -3.72
CA ILE A 81 -3.61 -11.74 -4.05
C ILE A 81 -2.63 -12.25 -2.99
N MET A 82 -1.59 -11.47 -2.66
CA MET A 82 -0.56 -11.87 -1.69
C MET A 82 -1.16 -12.23 -0.33
N LEU A 83 -2.04 -11.37 0.21
CA LEU A 83 -2.68 -11.57 1.51
C LEU A 83 -3.57 -12.81 1.53
N THR A 84 -4.28 -13.10 0.44
CA THR A 84 -5.04 -14.34 0.31
C THR A 84 -4.13 -15.57 0.21
N LEU A 85 -3.08 -15.53 -0.60
CA LEU A 85 -2.18 -16.66 -0.78
C LEU A 85 -1.46 -17.03 0.53
N MET A 86 -1.17 -16.06 1.39
CA MET A 86 -0.64 -16.31 2.72
C MET A 86 -1.59 -17.18 3.55
N LEU A 87 -2.90 -16.86 3.56
CA LEU A 87 -3.91 -17.66 4.25
C LEU A 87 -4.13 -19.01 3.57
N LYS A 88 -4.15 -19.05 2.24
CA LYS A 88 -4.29 -20.29 1.47
C LYS A 88 -3.15 -21.27 1.77
N ALA A 89 -1.93 -20.78 1.95
CA ALA A 89 -0.77 -21.60 2.38
C ALA A 89 -0.97 -22.27 3.76
N LYS A 90 -1.93 -21.78 4.57
CA LYS A 90 -2.34 -22.36 5.86
C LYS A 90 -3.62 -23.17 5.80
N GLY A 91 -4.10 -23.51 4.60
CA GLY A 91 -5.30 -24.32 4.41
C GLY A 91 -6.59 -23.53 4.67
N TYR A 92 -6.58 -22.23 4.44
CA TYR A 92 -7.78 -21.39 4.53
C TYR A 92 -8.93 -21.93 3.66
N SER A 93 -10.14 -21.85 4.19
CA SER A 93 -11.41 -22.05 3.50
C SER A 93 -12.40 -20.94 3.89
N GLU A 94 -13.42 -20.69 3.08
CA GLU A 94 -14.43 -19.67 3.38
C GLU A 94 -15.22 -19.97 4.67
N GLU A 95 -15.35 -21.24 5.05
CA GLU A 95 -15.95 -21.63 6.34
C GLU A 95 -15.12 -21.11 7.52
N LEU A 96 -13.80 -21.28 7.46
CA LEU A 96 -12.85 -20.73 8.44
C LEU A 96 -12.81 -19.20 8.38
N GLY A 97 -13.04 -18.61 7.20
CA GLY A 97 -13.01 -17.17 6.98
C GLY A 97 -13.94 -16.38 7.88
N SER A 98 -15.17 -16.85 8.08
CA SER A 98 -16.14 -16.19 8.97
C SER A 98 -15.66 -16.11 10.43
N GLN A 99 -15.05 -17.20 10.93
CA GLN A 99 -14.52 -17.27 12.28
C GLN A 99 -13.24 -16.44 12.43
N LEU A 100 -12.35 -16.53 11.44
CA LEU A 100 -11.10 -15.76 11.40
C LEU A 100 -11.37 -14.27 11.36
N LEU A 101 -12.35 -13.82 10.55
CA LEU A 101 -12.75 -12.42 10.47
C LEU A 101 -13.25 -11.92 11.83
N SER A 102 -14.15 -12.67 12.48
CA SER A 102 -14.65 -12.33 13.82
C SER A 102 -13.56 -12.21 14.88
N ILE A 103 -12.52 -13.07 14.81
CA ILE A 103 -11.35 -12.98 15.70
C ILE A 103 -10.53 -11.72 15.39
N LEU A 104 -10.24 -11.45 14.12
CA LEU A 104 -9.46 -10.28 13.70
C LEU A 104 -10.15 -8.96 14.04
N GLU A 105 -11.48 -8.89 13.95
CA GLU A 105 -12.27 -7.71 14.34
C GLU A 105 -12.14 -7.38 15.84
N ARG A 106 -11.87 -8.38 16.68
CA ARG A 106 -11.72 -8.26 18.13
C ARG A 106 -10.26 -8.24 18.59
N LEU A 107 -9.33 -8.33 17.66
CA LEU A 107 -7.91 -8.42 17.94
C LEU A 107 -7.41 -7.10 18.56
N ASP A 108 -6.53 -7.20 19.56
CA ASP A 108 -5.83 -6.02 20.07
C ASP A 108 -4.67 -5.68 19.12
N TRP A 109 -4.97 -4.85 18.11
CA TRP A 109 -4.01 -4.42 17.11
C TRP A 109 -2.78 -3.70 17.67
N GLY A 110 -2.88 -3.10 18.87
CA GLY A 110 -1.74 -2.47 19.54
C GLY A 110 -0.70 -3.47 20.06
N SER A 111 -1.10 -4.74 20.24
CA SER A 111 -0.24 -5.82 20.69
C SER A 111 0.43 -6.60 19.55
N VAL A 112 0.05 -6.32 18.31
CA VAL A 112 0.57 -7.00 17.12
C VAL A 112 2.04 -6.62 16.91
N ARG A 113 2.91 -7.63 16.80
CA ARG A 113 4.34 -7.42 16.64
C ARG A 113 4.67 -7.19 15.17
N LEU A 114 5.33 -6.07 14.91
CA LEU A 114 5.94 -5.80 13.61
C LEU A 114 7.39 -6.25 13.62
N TYR A 115 7.76 -6.99 12.59
CA TYR A 115 9.10 -7.50 12.38
C TYR A 115 9.81 -6.63 11.34
N SER A 116 11.10 -6.38 11.55
CA SER A 116 11.97 -5.61 10.64
C SER A 116 12.80 -6.49 9.72
N ASP A 117 12.52 -7.80 9.67
CA ASP A 117 13.22 -8.74 8.79
C ASP A 117 12.87 -8.53 7.32
N GLU A 118 13.75 -9.02 6.44
CA GLU A 118 13.53 -9.00 5.00
C GLU A 118 12.27 -9.80 4.60
N PRO A 119 11.57 -9.40 3.53
CA PRO A 119 10.33 -10.06 3.10
C PRO A 119 10.47 -11.56 2.88
N GLU A 120 11.63 -12.00 2.36
CA GLU A 120 11.94 -13.42 2.14
C GLU A 120 11.94 -14.20 3.46
N LYS A 121 12.62 -13.69 4.49
CA LYS A 121 12.64 -14.30 5.82
C LYS A 121 11.27 -14.30 6.49
N LEU A 122 10.48 -13.26 6.30
CA LEU A 122 9.11 -13.18 6.83
C LEU A 122 8.21 -14.22 6.18
N ILE A 123 8.33 -14.41 4.86
CA ILE A 123 7.59 -15.42 4.11
C ILE A 123 8.04 -16.83 4.52
N ASP A 124 9.34 -17.07 4.64
CA ASP A 124 9.89 -18.35 5.13
C ASP A 124 9.38 -18.69 6.53
N TYR A 125 9.45 -17.72 7.43
CA TYR A 125 8.92 -17.87 8.78
C TYR A 125 7.42 -18.18 8.74
N TRP A 126 6.64 -17.43 7.96
CA TRP A 126 5.22 -17.68 7.80
C TRP A 126 4.95 -19.09 7.31
N LEU A 127 5.63 -19.55 6.25
CA LEU A 127 5.38 -20.87 5.66
C LEU A 127 5.74 -22.02 6.61
N THR A 128 6.81 -21.88 7.39
CA THR A 128 7.22 -22.88 8.39
C THR A 128 6.40 -22.84 9.67
N TYR A 129 5.75 -21.71 9.98
CA TYR A 129 4.94 -21.54 11.19
C TYR A 129 3.77 -22.55 11.27
N LYS A 130 3.59 -23.17 12.44
CA LYS A 130 2.45 -24.07 12.70
C LYS A 130 1.55 -23.46 13.79
N PRO A 131 0.38 -22.91 13.42
CA PRO A 131 -0.51 -22.29 14.38
C PRO A 131 -1.08 -23.36 15.33
N ARG A 132 -1.17 -23.03 16.61
CA ARG A 132 -1.73 -23.91 17.66
C ARG A 132 -3.24 -23.77 17.78
N SER A 133 -3.78 -22.62 17.37
CA SER A 133 -5.21 -22.29 17.41
C SER A 133 -5.55 -21.30 16.29
N LEU A 134 -6.84 -21.05 16.08
CA LEU A 134 -7.27 -20.04 15.11
C LEU A 134 -6.92 -18.62 15.54
N GLU A 135 -6.91 -18.34 16.84
CA GLU A 135 -6.45 -17.06 17.40
C GLU A 135 -4.95 -16.86 17.15
N ASP A 136 -4.16 -17.91 17.39
CA ASP A 136 -2.72 -17.89 17.11
C ASP A 136 -2.43 -17.68 15.62
N LEU A 137 -3.21 -18.33 14.74
CA LEU A 137 -3.16 -18.05 13.30
C LEU A 137 -3.48 -16.58 13.00
N ALA A 138 -4.53 -16.01 13.60
CA ALA A 138 -4.94 -14.63 13.37
C ALA A 138 -3.85 -13.64 13.79
N TYR A 139 -3.26 -13.82 14.98
CA TYR A 139 -2.17 -12.97 15.47
C TYR A 139 -0.91 -13.09 14.61
N ALA A 140 -0.49 -14.31 14.28
CA ALA A 140 0.68 -14.53 13.42
C ALA A 140 0.45 -13.96 12.01
N TYR A 141 -0.74 -14.17 11.45
CA TYR A 141 -1.12 -13.63 10.15
C TYR A 141 -1.08 -12.11 10.14
N ALA A 142 -1.75 -11.46 11.09
CA ALA A 142 -1.75 -10.01 11.22
C ALA A 142 -0.33 -9.46 11.38
N SER A 143 0.50 -10.09 12.21
CA SER A 143 1.89 -9.69 12.45
C SER A 143 2.71 -9.73 11.16
N ILE A 144 2.71 -10.85 10.44
CA ILE A 144 3.53 -11.00 9.23
C ILE A 144 2.98 -10.17 8.07
N ALA A 145 1.66 -10.18 7.87
CA ALA A 145 1.03 -9.42 6.81
C ALA A 145 1.27 -7.92 6.99
N LEU A 146 1.09 -7.39 8.21
CA LEU A 146 1.42 -5.98 8.49
C LEU A 146 2.91 -5.73 8.31
N SER A 147 3.79 -6.60 8.79
CA SER A 147 5.24 -6.43 8.60
C SER A 147 5.65 -6.32 7.12
N LEU A 148 4.99 -7.07 6.23
CA LEU A 148 5.19 -6.96 4.78
C LEU A 148 4.61 -5.65 4.22
N LEU A 149 3.39 -5.28 4.60
CA LEU A 149 2.75 -4.04 4.14
C LEU A 149 3.50 -2.79 4.61
N GLU A 150 4.04 -2.80 5.83
CA GLU A 150 4.87 -1.75 6.42
C GLU A 150 6.20 -1.54 5.68
N GLN A 151 6.60 -2.45 4.81
CA GLN A 151 7.80 -2.30 3.97
C GLN A 151 7.51 -1.69 2.59
N LEU A 152 6.25 -1.55 2.19
CA LEU A 152 5.88 -0.96 0.91
C LEU A 152 6.18 0.56 0.87
N PRO A 153 6.54 1.13 -0.31
CA PRO A 153 6.92 2.54 -0.45
C PRO A 153 5.68 3.45 -0.53
N SER A 154 5.06 3.70 0.63
CA SER A 154 3.86 4.54 0.75
C SER A 154 4.10 6.04 0.84
N ASP A 155 5.36 6.48 0.83
CA ASP A 155 5.70 7.89 0.81
C ASP A 155 5.36 8.53 -0.56
N ALA A 156 4.53 9.57 -0.54
CA ALA A 156 4.05 10.22 -1.75
C ALA A 156 5.19 10.92 -2.54
N PHE A 157 6.17 11.49 -1.85
CA PHE A 157 7.30 12.16 -2.48
C PHE A 157 8.19 11.15 -3.21
N ILE A 158 8.51 10.02 -2.55
CA ILE A 158 9.27 8.93 -3.18
C ILE A 158 8.56 8.43 -4.44
N ARG A 159 7.24 8.19 -4.38
CA ARG A 159 6.46 7.75 -5.55
C ARG A 159 6.46 8.76 -6.70
N VAL A 160 6.31 10.05 -6.39
CA VAL A 160 6.34 11.13 -7.40
C VAL A 160 7.68 11.16 -8.12
N LEU A 161 8.80 11.02 -7.40
CA LEU A 161 10.14 11.01 -7.99
C LEU A 161 10.40 9.79 -8.90
N HIS A 162 9.80 8.65 -8.59
CA HIS A 162 9.96 7.42 -9.38
C HIS A 162 9.00 7.34 -10.57
N THR A 163 8.01 8.22 -10.66
CA THR A 163 7.05 8.25 -11.78
C THR A 163 7.45 9.34 -12.78
N PRO A 164 7.94 9.00 -14.00
CA PRO A 164 8.56 9.98 -14.91
C PRO A 164 7.73 11.23 -15.18
N LYS A 165 6.45 11.06 -15.53
CA LYS A 165 5.53 12.18 -15.81
C LYS A 165 5.28 13.08 -14.60
N LEU A 166 5.15 12.49 -13.41
CA LEU A 166 4.93 13.25 -12.17
C LEU A 166 6.20 13.95 -11.72
N ARG A 167 7.35 13.29 -11.85
CA ARG A 167 8.67 13.88 -11.59
C ARG A 167 8.90 15.11 -12.47
N GLU A 168 8.63 15.00 -13.77
CA GLU A 168 8.78 16.11 -14.72
C GLU A 168 7.87 17.29 -14.35
N LEU A 169 6.60 17.01 -14.05
CA LEU A 169 5.64 18.03 -13.61
C LEU A 169 6.08 18.71 -12.31
N TYR A 170 6.57 17.93 -11.34
CA TYR A 170 7.09 18.43 -10.07
C TYR A 170 8.30 19.36 -10.30
N ILE A 171 9.28 18.93 -11.09
CA ILE A 171 10.45 19.75 -11.43
C ILE A 171 10.04 21.03 -12.17
N ALA A 172 9.13 20.93 -13.14
CA ALA A 172 8.61 22.10 -13.86
C ALA A 172 7.91 23.08 -12.91
N SER A 173 7.12 22.58 -11.96
CA SER A 173 6.44 23.41 -10.96
C SER A 173 7.43 24.15 -10.05
N LEU A 174 8.50 23.48 -9.62
CA LEU A 174 9.57 24.10 -8.82
C LEU A 174 10.28 25.21 -9.60
N ILE A 175 10.63 24.95 -10.86
CA ILE A 175 11.25 25.94 -11.74
C ILE A 175 10.34 27.17 -11.87
N MET A 176 9.04 26.96 -12.12
CA MET A 176 8.07 28.04 -12.22
C MET A 176 7.93 28.83 -10.91
N ILE A 177 7.93 28.17 -9.75
CA ILE A 177 7.90 28.84 -8.43
C ILE A 177 9.15 29.70 -8.24
N VAL A 178 10.33 29.18 -8.58
CA VAL A 178 11.60 29.92 -8.46
C VAL A 178 11.62 31.13 -9.39
N ILE A 179 11.24 30.97 -10.66
CA ILE A 179 11.17 32.07 -11.63
C ILE A 179 10.19 33.13 -11.16
N THR A 180 9.00 32.72 -10.72
CA THR A 180 7.95 33.65 -10.26
C THR A 180 8.38 34.39 -9.00
N SER A 181 8.98 33.68 -8.04
CA SER A 181 9.50 34.29 -6.81
C SER A 181 10.63 35.28 -7.10
N ALA A 182 11.58 34.91 -7.97
CA ALA A 182 12.66 35.80 -8.40
C ALA A 182 12.11 37.04 -9.12
N TYR A 183 11.11 36.87 -10.00
CA TYR A 183 10.43 37.99 -10.66
C TYR A 183 9.79 38.95 -9.65
N PHE A 184 9.07 38.42 -8.65
CA PHE A 184 8.45 39.26 -7.61
C PHE A 184 9.49 39.97 -6.75
N VAL A 185 10.60 39.32 -6.39
CA VAL A 185 11.71 39.96 -5.66
C VAL A 185 12.32 41.08 -6.50
N VAL A 186 12.64 40.85 -7.77
CA VAL A 186 13.19 41.89 -8.66
C VAL A 186 12.21 43.05 -8.85
N LYS A 187 10.93 42.76 -9.06
CA LYS A 187 9.89 43.78 -9.19
C LYS A 187 9.74 44.59 -7.91
N ARG A 188 9.77 43.94 -6.74
CA ARG A 188 9.73 44.58 -5.43
C ARG A 188 10.94 45.47 -5.20
N VAL A 189 12.15 44.98 -5.46
CA VAL A 189 13.39 45.77 -5.35
C VAL A 189 13.38 46.96 -6.31
N ARG A 190 12.85 46.82 -7.53
CA ARG A 190 12.68 47.97 -8.45
C ARG A 190 11.65 48.98 -7.96
N ALA A 191 10.57 48.54 -7.32
CA ALA A 191 9.55 49.43 -6.76
C ALA A 191 10.04 50.15 -5.49
N GLU A 192 10.71 49.44 -4.58
CA GLU A 192 11.29 49.98 -3.35
C GLU A 192 12.54 50.84 -3.65
N GLY A 193 13.38 50.41 -4.58
CA GLY A 193 14.54 51.17 -5.08
C GLY A 193 14.18 52.32 -6.01
N GLY A 194 12.98 52.33 -6.60
CA GLY A 194 12.44 53.46 -7.36
C GLY A 194 12.05 54.66 -6.48
N GLY A 195 11.96 54.46 -5.16
CA GLY A 195 11.78 55.52 -4.16
C GLY A 195 13.09 56.03 -3.53
N VAL A 196 14.21 55.33 -3.76
CA VAL A 196 15.53 55.77 -3.31
C VAL A 196 16.28 56.28 -4.53
N ARG A 197 16.10 57.58 -4.83
CA ARG A 197 17.14 58.30 -5.59
C ARG A 197 18.45 58.04 -4.85
N TYR A 198 19.40 57.41 -5.53
CA TYR A 198 20.78 57.34 -5.08
C TYR A 198 21.26 58.77 -4.82
N GLU A 199 21.23 59.20 -3.56
CA GLU A 199 22.03 60.32 -3.08
C GLU A 199 23.41 59.77 -2.73
N GLY A 200 24.40 60.13 -3.55
CA GLY A 200 25.81 59.86 -3.27
C GLY A 200 26.57 59.52 -4.56
N TYR A 201 27.67 60.17 -4.92
CA TYR A 201 28.51 61.15 -4.23
C TYR A 201 29.14 62.07 -5.30
N ARG A 202 29.29 63.36 -4.98
CA ARG A 202 30.16 64.30 -5.70
C ARG A 202 31.61 64.08 -5.28
#